data_AF-A0A950IIQ8-F1
#
_entry.id   AF-A0A950IIQ8-F1
#
_cell.length_a   1.000
_cell.length_b   1.000
_cell.length_c   1.000
_cell.angle_alpha   90.00
_cell.angle_beta   90.00
_cell.angle_gamma   90.00
#
_symmetry.space_group_name_H-M   'P 1'
#
loop_
_entity.id
_entity.type
_entity.pdbx_description
1 polymer ?
#
loop_
_entity_poly.entity_id
_entity_poly.type
_entity_poly.pdbx_seq_one_letter_code
_entity_poly.pdbx_strand_id
1 'polypeptide(L)' 'VVMTCKNDVKRVSIDPSLLADDKDMLEDLVAAAFNDAVRKAEALSQEKMSSLTAGMPLPPGFKLPF' A
#
# COMPACT_ATOMS: atom_id res chain seq x y z
N VAL A 1 -1.05 -10.46 1.09
CA VAL A 1 -1.02 -9.82 -0.24
C VAL A 1 0.22 -8.93 -0.35
N VAL A 2 0.91 -8.94 -1.48
CA VAL A 2 2.02 -8.02 -1.78
C VAL A 2 1.57 -7.07 -2.88
N MET A 3 1.63 -5.77 -2.62
CA MET A 3 1.19 -4.71 -3.52
C MET A 3 2.23 -3.59 -3.58
N THR A 4 2.32 -2.91 -4.71
CA THR A 4 3.17 -1.71 -4.88
C THR A 4 2.41 -0.43 -4.53
N CYS A 5 3.12 0.67 -4.31
CA CYS A 5 2.52 2.00 -4.12
C CYS A 5 1.78 2.56 -5.36
N LYS A 6 1.75 1.82 -6.48
CA LYS A 6 0.97 2.16 -7.69
C LYS A 6 -0.34 1.39 -7.79
N ASN A 7 -0.77 0.75 -6.70
CA ASN A 7 -1.91 -0.18 -6.66
C ASN A 7 -1.75 -1.44 -7.52
N ASP A 8 -0.52 -1.74 -8.00
CA ASP A 8 -0.24 -3.01 -8.68
C ASP A 8 -0.05 -4.14 -7.66
N VAL A 9 -0.85 -5.19 -7.79
CA VAL A 9 -0.74 -6.42 -7.00
C VAL A 9 0.35 -7.32 -7.58
N LYS A 10 1.34 -7.69 -6.77
CA LYS A 10 2.45 -8.56 -7.18
C LYS A 10 2.26 -10.02 -6.78
N ARG A 11 1.63 -10.26 -5.62
CA ARG A 11 1.44 -11.63 -5.11
C ARG A 11 0.25 -11.72 -4.17
N VAL A 12 -0.50 -12.81 -4.30
CA VAL A 12 -1.47 -13.25 -3.30
C VAL A 12 -1.01 -14.63 -2.83
N SER A 13 -0.86 -14.78 -1.52
CA SER A 13 -0.54 -16.05 -0.87
C SER A 13 -1.67 -16.33 0.10
N ILE A 14 -2.32 -17.48 -0.07
CA ILE A 14 -3.42 -17.95 0.77
C ILE A 14 -2.91 -19.18 1.50
N ASP A 15 -3.14 -19.25 2.80
CA ASP A 15 -2.78 -20.43 3.58
C ASP A 15 -3.66 -21.62 3.16
N PRO A 16 -3.10 -22.81 2.91
CA PRO A 16 -3.88 -23.98 2.50
C PRO A 16 -5.01 -24.36 3.47
N SER A 17 -4.88 -24.04 4.76
CA SER A 17 -5.94 -24.27 5.75
C SER A 17 -7.21 -23.47 5.46
N LEU A 18 -7.07 -22.24 4.93
CA LEU A 18 -8.18 -21.37 4.59
C LEU A 18 -8.93 -21.80 3.32
N LEU A 19 -8.40 -22.78 2.57
CA LEU A 19 -9.09 -23.38 1.42
C LEU A 19 -10.12 -24.44 1.85
N ALA A 20 -10.03 -24.93 3.09
CA ALA A 20 -11.01 -25.84 3.68
C ALA A 20 -12.15 -25.11 4.41
N ASP A 21 -11.99 -23.80 4.63
CA ASP A 21 -12.98 -22.93 5.26
C ASP A 21 -14.06 -22.47 4.27
N ASP A 22 -15.12 -21.86 4.81
CA ASP A 22 -16.23 -21.32 4.01
C ASP A 22 -15.73 -20.26 3.02
N LYS A 23 -16.25 -20.34 1.79
CA LYS A 23 -15.92 -19.45 0.68
C LYS A 23 -16.11 -17.98 1.07
N ASP A 24 -17.19 -17.68 1.79
CA ASP A 24 -17.53 -16.31 2.17
C ASP A 24 -16.48 -15.72 3.14
N MET A 25 -15.97 -16.53 4.08
CA MET A 25 -14.89 -16.10 4.97
C MET A 25 -13.57 -15.85 4.24
N LEU A 26 -13.25 -16.70 3.25
CA LEU A 26 -12.05 -16.53 2.43
C LEU A 26 -12.12 -15.23 1.62
N GLU A 27 -13.28 -14.94 1.02
CA GLU A 27 -13.50 -13.71 0.26
C GLU A 27 -13.37 -12.46 1.13
N ASP A 28 -13.97 -12.46 2.33
CA ASP A 28 -13.86 -11.36 3.30
C ASP A 28 -12.41 -11.12 3.74
N LEU A 29 -11.67 -12.20 4.04
CA LEU A 29 -10.28 -12.11 4.48
C LEU A 29 -9.36 -11.57 3.37
N VAL A 30 -9.60 -11.99 2.12
CA VAL A 30 -8.88 -11.46 0.96
C VAL A 30 -9.20 -9.99 0.77
N ALA A 31 -10.48 -9.59 0.83
CA ALA A 31 -10.89 -8.19 0.73
C ALA A 31 -10.24 -7.31 1.81
N ALA A 32 -10.25 -7.78 3.07
CA ALA A 32 -9.58 -7.10 4.18
C ALA A 32 -8.08 -6.94 3.94
N ALA A 33 -7.40 -7.98 3.44
CA ALA A 33 -5.98 -7.95 3.15
C ALA A 33 -5.62 -6.96 2.01
N PHE A 34 -6.48 -6.82 1.00
CA PHE A 34 -6.31 -5.82 -0.06
C PHE A 34 -6.47 -4.39 0.49
N ASN A 35 -7.51 -4.15 1.29
CA ASN A 35 -7.75 -2.85 1.89
C ASN A 35 -6.60 -2.42 2.81
N ASP A 36 -6.05 -3.34 3.60
CA ASP A 36 -4.87 -3.10 4.43
C ASP A 36 -3.63 -2.80 3.59
N ALA A 37 -3.41 -3.53 2.50
CA ALA A 37 -2.29 -3.28 1.59
C ALA A 37 -2.36 -1.89 0.95
N VAL A 38 -3.54 -1.44 0.51
CA VAL A 38 -3.76 -0.09 -0.05
C VAL A 38 -3.43 1.00 0.97
N ARG A 39 -3.96 0.88 2.19
CA ARG A 39 -3.67 1.85 3.26
C ARG A 39 -2.17 1.94 3.57
N LYS A 40 -1.48 0.80 3.63
CA LYS A 40 -0.03 0.74 3.85
C LYS A 40 0.75 1.36 2.69
N ALA A 41 0.34 1.10 1.46
CA ALA A 41 0.95 1.65 0.26
C ALA A 41 0.84 3.18 0.20
N GLU A 42 -0.33 3.72 0.53
CA GLU A 42 -0.56 5.17 0.62
C GLU A 42 0.27 5.82 1.72
N ALA A 43 0.26 5.23 2.93
CA ALA A 43 1.07 5.72 4.05
C ALA A 43 2.57 5.74 3.71
N LEU A 44 3.09 4.66 3.11
CA LEU A 44 4.48 4.58 2.68
C LEU A 44 4.79 5.62 1.58
N SER A 45 3.88 5.86 0.64
CA SER A 45 4.06 6.87 -0.38
C SER A 45 4.16 8.28 0.22
N GLN A 46 3.28 8.61 1.18
CA GLN A 46 3.33 9.88 1.89
C GLN A 46 4.60 10.03 2.74
N GLU A 47 5.02 8.98 3.45
CA GLU A 47 6.24 8.96 4.25
C GLU A 47 7.48 9.18 3.37
N LYS A 48 7.56 8.52 2.20
CA LYS A 48 8.67 8.70 1.25
C LYS A 48 8.68 10.11 0.65
N MET A 49 7.53 10.69 0.31
CA MET A 49 7.47 12.08 -0.14
C MET A 49 7.88 13.06 0.97
N SER A 50 7.40 12.86 2.20
CA SER A 50 7.76 13.69 3.35
C SER A 50 9.26 13.64 3.67
N SER A 51 9.85 12.43 3.70
CA SER A 51 11.28 12.24 3.96
C SER A 51 12.17 12.83 2.86
N LEU A 52 11.76 12.76 1.58
CA LEU A 52 12.45 13.45 0.48
C LEU A 52 12.39 14.98 0.62
N THR A 53 11.25 15.53 1.04
CA THR A 53 11.11 16.98 1.28
C THR A 53 11.83 17.46 2.53
N ALA A 54 12.01 16.61 3.54
CA ALA A 54 12.73 16.93 4.77
C ALA A 54 14.25 16.88 4.61
N GLY A 55 14.75 16.08 3.65
CA GLY A 55 16.18 15.94 3.36
C GLY A 55 16.71 16.88 2.27
N MET A 56 15.84 17.53 1.49
CA MET A 56 16.25 18.55 0.54
C MET A 56 16.26 19.93 1.21
N PRO A 57 17.40 20.64 1.29
CA PRO A 57 17.39 22.07 1.52
C PRO A 57 16.73 22.70 0.28
N LEU A 58 15.40 22.87 0.32
CA LEU A 58 14.64 23.53 -0.73
C LEU A 58 15.33 24.88 -1.00
N PRO A 59 15.93 25.08 -2.19
CA PRO A 59 16.61 26.32 -2.50
C PRO A 59 15.60 27.46 -2.38
N PRO A 60 15.94 28.57 -1.70
CA PRO A 60 15.03 29.69 -1.53
C PRO A 60 14.60 30.20 -2.91
N GLY A 61 13.32 29.98 -3.25
CA GLY A 61 12.75 30.37 -4.56
C GLY A 61 11.98 29.28 -5.31
N PHE A 62 11.93 28.02 -4.82
CA PHE A 62 11.18 26.95 -5.48
C PHE A 62 9.66 27.10 -5.27
N LYS A 63 9.02 27.96 -6.08
CA LYS A 63 7.56 27.98 -6.25
C LYS A 63 7.16 26.74 -7.04
N LEU A 64 6.57 25.75 -6.36
CA LEU A 64 5.80 24.70 -7.02
C LEU A 64 4.64 25.38 -7.78
N PRO A 65 4.55 25.25 -9.11
CA PRO A 65 3.38 25.71 -9.82
C PRO A 65 2.23 24.79 -9.41
N PHE A 66 1.21 25.39 -8.80
CA PHE A 66 -0.09 24.76 -8.58
C PHE A 66 -0.68 24.32 -9.92
#